data_AF-A0A1J1LFY4-F1
#
_entry.id   AF-A0A1J1LFY4-F1
#
_cell.length_a   1.000
_cell.length_b   1.000
_cell.length_c   1.000
_cell.angle_alpha   90.00
_cell.angle_beta   90.00
_cell.angle_gamma   90.00
#
_symmetry.space_group_name_H-M   'P 1'
#
loop_
_entity.id
_entity.type
_entity.pdbx_description
1 polymer ?
#
loop_
_entity_poly.entity_id
_entity_poly.type
_entity_poly.pdbx_seq_one_letter_code
_entity_poly.pdbx_strand_id
1 'polypeptide(L)' 'MSELPNGWAKVALEELGTWGSGGTPKRTDSRFYSGGTIPWLVIGDLTDGVVTHARTYITEEGLLNSSAKLF' A
#
# COMPACT_ATOMS: atom_id res chain seq x y z
N MET A 1 -16.10 -28.95 13.59
CA MET A 1 -15.01 -28.11 13.04
C MET A 1 -14.09 -29.04 12.28
N SER A 2 -13.83 -28.79 10.99
CA SER A 2 -12.95 -29.65 10.20
C SER A 2 -11.51 -29.56 10.71
N GLU A 3 -10.83 -30.69 10.81
CA GLU A 3 -9.39 -30.72 11.10
C GLU A 3 -8.60 -30.13 9.92
N LEU A 4 -7.49 -29.45 10.23
CA LEU A 4 -6.60 -28.87 9.22
C LEU A 4 -5.76 -29.98 8.57
N PRO A 5 -5.31 -29.80 7.31
CA PRO A 5 -4.40 -30.75 6.68
C PRO A 5 -3.08 -30.92 7.45
N ASN A 6 -2.43 -32.08 7.34
CA ASN A 6 -1.15 -32.33 8.00
C ASN A 6 -0.10 -31.28 7.57
N GLY A 7 0.63 -30.73 8.55
CA GLY A 7 1.62 -29.68 8.34
C GLY A 7 1.06 -28.25 8.36
N TRP A 8 -0.26 -28.06 8.48
CA TRP A 8 -0.87 -26.74 8.64
C TRP A 8 -1.01 -26.37 10.11
N ALA A 9 -0.74 -25.11 10.42
CA ALA A 9 -0.99 -24.51 11.73
C ALA A 9 -2.05 -23.42 11.60
N LYS A 10 -2.91 -23.32 12.60
CA LYS A 10 -3.78 -22.16 12.77
C LYS A 10 -2.98 -21.06 13.43
N VAL A 11 -2.82 -19.94 12.74
CA VAL A 11 -2.10 -18.75 13.23
C VAL A 11 -2.96 -17.52 13.02
N ALA A 12 -2.81 -16.52 13.88
CA ALA A 12 -3.39 -15.20 13.67
C ALA A 12 -2.60 -14.44 12.60
N LEU A 13 -3.26 -13.57 11.83
CA LEU A 13 -2.59 -12.79 10.77
C LEU A 13 -1.48 -11.91 11.34
N GLU A 14 -1.67 -11.36 12.54
CA GLU A 14 -0.66 -10.55 13.25
C GLU A 14 0.64 -11.30 13.55
N GLU A 15 0.62 -12.63 13.59
CA GLU A 15 1.83 -13.45 13.77
C GLU A 15 2.63 -13.60 12.46
N LEU A 16 2.02 -13.32 11.31
CA LEU A 16 2.64 -13.46 9.98
C LEU A 16 3.33 -12.19 9.48
N GLY A 17 3.09 -11.05 10.12
CA GLY A 17 3.71 -9.79 9.71
C GLY A 17 3.08 -8.55 10.32
N THR A 18 3.64 -7.40 9.96
CA THR A 18 3.06 -6.09 10.30
C THR A 18 2.11 -5.67 9.19
N TRP A 19 0.90 -5.29 9.58
CA TRP A 19 -0.16 -4.89 8.68
C TRP A 19 -0.49 -3.43 8.93
N GLY A 20 -0.89 -2.72 7.88
CA GLY A 20 -1.29 -1.34 8.01
C GLY A 20 -2.17 -0.91 6.85
N SER A 21 -3.02 0.07 7.12
CA SER A 21 -3.56 0.90 6.07
C SER A 21 -2.49 1.89 5.62
N GLY A 22 -2.39 2.13 4.31
CA GLY A 22 -1.65 3.27 3.76
C GLY A 22 -2.33 4.59 4.14
N GLY A 23 -2.24 5.59 3.27
CA GLY A 23 -3.02 6.83 3.45
C GLY A 23 -2.92 7.73 2.24
N THR A 24 -3.91 8.57 2.03
CA THR A 24 -4.02 9.35 0.80
C THR A 24 -3.51 10.78 1.04
N PRO A 25 -2.54 11.28 0.25
CA PRO A 25 -2.20 12.69 0.27
C PRO A 25 -3.38 13.53 -0.20
N LYS A 26 -3.54 14.74 0.33
CA LYS A 26 -4.66 15.61 -0.04
C LYS A 26 -4.58 15.94 -1.54
N ARG A 27 -5.51 15.39 -2.34
CA ARG A 27 -5.51 15.53 -3.82
C ARG A 27 -5.58 16.97 -4.32
N THR A 28 -6.10 17.88 -3.50
CA THR A 28 -6.19 19.31 -3.83
C THR A 28 -4.86 20.06 -3.65
N ASP A 29 -3.87 19.46 -2.99
CA ASP A 29 -2.55 20.07 -2.80
C ASP A 29 -1.61 19.55 -3.89
N SER A 30 -1.40 20.38 -4.92
CA SER A 30 -0.61 20.00 -6.09
C SER A 30 0.85 19.71 -5.75
N ARG A 31 1.39 20.26 -4.66
CA ARG A 31 2.77 20.03 -4.21
C ARG A 31 3.04 18.57 -3.88
N PHE A 32 2.00 17.82 -3.51
CA PHE A 32 2.12 16.40 -3.18
C PHE A 32 2.23 15.49 -4.41
N TYR A 33 1.95 15.99 -5.61
CA TYR A 33 1.85 15.18 -6.84
C TYR A 33 2.69 15.72 -8.00
N SER A 34 2.81 17.04 -8.13
CA SER A 34 3.49 17.68 -9.24
C SER A 34 4.98 17.36 -9.23
N GLY A 35 5.48 16.70 -10.27
CA GLY A 35 6.87 16.24 -10.33
C GLY A 35 7.18 15.07 -9.40
N GLY A 36 6.16 14.36 -8.91
CA GLY A 36 6.33 13.20 -8.05
C GLY A 36 7.08 12.06 -8.74
N THR A 37 7.89 11.35 -7.97
CA THR A 37 8.70 10.21 -8.41
C THR A 37 8.45 8.96 -7.57
N ILE A 38 7.78 9.09 -6.43
CA ILE A 38 7.44 7.97 -5.55
C ILE A 38 6.14 7.34 -6.05
N PRO A 39 6.12 6.06 -6.46
CA PRO A 39 4.91 5.39 -6.92
C PRO A 39 3.83 5.42 -5.83
N TRP A 40 2.62 5.85 -6.18
CA TRP A 40 1.48 5.87 -5.27
C TRP A 40 0.34 5.04 -5.85
N LEU A 41 0.21 3.81 -5.34
CA LEU A 41 -0.75 2.84 -5.85
C LEU A 41 -2.18 3.17 -5.38
N VAL A 42 -3.11 3.14 -6.33
CA VAL A 42 -4.55 3.20 -6.07
C VAL A 42 -5.22 1.87 -6.41
N ILE A 43 -6.45 1.66 -5.94
CA ILE A 43 -7.17 0.39 -6.17
C ILE A 43 -7.24 -0.01 -7.65
N GLY A 44 -7.32 0.97 -8.55
CA GLY A 44 -7.38 0.67 -9.99
C GLY A 44 -6.04 0.22 -10.58
N ASP A 45 -4.93 0.29 -9.85
CA ASP A 45 -3.62 -0.20 -10.30
C ASP A 45 -3.46 -1.70 -10.02
N LEU A 46 -4.34 -2.27 -9.19
CA LEU A 46 -4.33 -3.70 -8.87
C LEU A 46 -4.81 -4.51 -10.08
N THR A 47 -4.15 -5.64 -10.29
CA THR A 47 -4.45 -6.60 -11.36
C THR A 47 -4.38 -8.02 -10.80
N ASP A 48 -4.81 -9.02 -11.58
CA ASP A 48 -4.65 -10.45 -11.24
C ASP A 48 -3.20 -10.92 -11.46
N GLY A 49 -2.23 -10.17 -10.92
CA GLY A 49 -0.81 -10.40 -11.15
C GLY A 49 0.08 -9.44 -10.36
N VAL A 50 1.39 -9.49 -10.67
CA VAL A 50 2.38 -8.63 -10.04
C VAL A 50 2.28 -7.22 -10.59
N VAL A 51 2.04 -6.25 -9.70
CA VAL A 51 2.04 -4.82 -10.06
C VAL A 51 3.48 -4.34 -10.22
N THR A 52 3.85 -3.94 -11.44
CA THR A 52 5.20 -3.45 -11.77
C THR A 52 5.25 -1.95 -12.06
N HIS A 53 4.10 -1.28 -12.12
CA HIS A 53 3.99 0.14 -12.45
C HIS A 53 2.82 0.79 -11.72
N ALA A 54 2.95 2.09 -11.41
CA ALA A 54 1.89 2.91 -10.82
C ALA A 54 1.50 4.03 -11.79
N ARG A 55 0.21 4.33 -11.90
CA ARG A 55 -0.26 5.46 -12.76
C ARG A 55 -0.09 6.82 -12.10
N THR A 56 0.01 6.85 -10.77
CA THR A 56 0.13 8.09 -9.99
C THR A 56 1.40 8.06 -9.18
N TYR A 57 2.00 9.23 -9.01
CA TYR A 57 3.22 9.43 -8.24
C TYR A 57 3.01 10.58 -7.26
N ILE A 58 3.69 10.48 -6.12
CA ILE A 58 3.72 11.54 -5.11
C ILE A 58 5.15 12.07 -4.95
N THR A 59 5.27 13.29 -4.46
CA THR A 59 6.55 13.90 -4.12
C THR A 59 6.99 13.46 -2.73
N GLU A 60 8.27 13.69 -2.40
CA GLU A 60 8.75 13.53 -1.02
C GLU A 60 7.96 14.42 -0.04
N GLU A 61 7.59 15.64 -0.44
CA GLU A 61 6.73 16.51 0.36
C GLU A 61 5.36 15.85 0.62
N GLY A 62 4.80 15.18 -0.39
CA GLY A 62 3.55 14.42 -0.28
C GLY A 62 3.65 13.21 0.64
N LEU A 63 4.81 12.54 0.71
CA LEU A 63 5.04 11.46 1.66
C LEU A 63 5.20 12.00 3.09
N LEU A 64 6.03 13.02 3.29
CA LEU A 64 6.38 13.53 4.61
C LEU A 64 5.28 14.36 5.28
N ASN A 65 4.44 15.04 4.50
CA ASN A 65 3.43 15.98 4.99
C ASN A 65 1.99 15.50 4.76
N SER A 66 1.78 14.19 4.62
CA SER A 66 0.44 13.64 4.49
C SER A 66 0.25 12.34 5.28
N SER A 67 -0.90 11.69 5.08
CA SER A 67 -1.18 10.39 5.68
C SER A 67 -0.57 9.22 4.91
N ALA A 68 0.06 9.47 3.75
CA ALA A 68 0.74 8.44 2.97
C ALA A 68 1.84 7.78 3.80
N LYS A 69 2.03 6.49 3.56
CA LYS A 69 2.99 5.68 4.30
C LYS A 69 3.83 4.89 3.32
N LEU A 70 5.10 4.76 3.66
CA LEU A 70 6.03 3.83 3.06
C LEU A 70 6.37 2.79 4.13
N PHE A 71 6.14 1.52 3.81
CA PHE A 71 6.41 0.38 4.69
C PHE A 71 7.68 -0.34 4.25
#